data_AF-A0A7Y6Z085-F1
#
_entry.id   AF-A0A7Y6Z085-F1
#
_cell.length_a   1.000
_cell.length_b   1.000
_cell.length_c   1.000
_cell.angle_alpha   90.00
_cell.angle_beta   90.00
_cell.angle_gamma   90.00
#
_symmetry.space_group_name_H-M   'P 1'
#
loop_
_entity.id
_entity.type
_entity.pdbx_description
1 polymer ?
#
loop_
_entity_poly.entity_id
_entity_poly.type
_entity_poly.pdbx_seq_one_letter_code
_entity_poly.pdbx_strand_id
1 'polypeptide(L)'
;MSRRILIVYTGGTIGMLPSEQGYVPMAGFHDRLLQQLDRRATELLPDYDLIEFDDLIDSANLALEDWRRVALCLAEHWQRYDGFVVLHGTDTMAYSASALSFMLGQLDKPVILTGSQIPLAELRNDALDNLITALLLAGNHPIPEVCVLFNGRLLRGNRSRKVRSDGFDAFDSPNFPWLGRVGIDVEVQNSLLLSAGEPDLTAPRFDPNAVALMPVYPGIPARILESVLDHGDLRGLILQTYGVGNPPDGNRALMDVLERACDRGIAVLNITQCHQGAVSQGAYATGATLNRIGVVPGHDLTPEAAFAKLHTLIARGLEGDELRRALGTPLCGECTI
;
A
#
# COMPACT_ATOMS: atom_id res chain seq x y z
N MET A 1 -10.39 23.41 -19.79
CA MET A 1 -10.84 22.10 -20.29
C MET A 1 -11.23 21.28 -19.06
N SER A 2 -12.27 20.45 -19.16
CA SER A 2 -12.57 19.47 -18.09
C SER A 2 -11.35 18.56 -17.91
N ARG A 3 -10.97 18.25 -16.66
CA ARG A 3 -9.89 17.27 -16.41
C ARG A 3 -10.38 15.90 -16.82
N ARG A 4 -9.51 15.09 -17.42
CA ARG A 4 -9.83 13.73 -17.86
C ARG A 4 -9.19 12.70 -16.94
N ILE A 5 -10.00 11.85 -16.32
CA ILE A 5 -9.57 10.84 -15.35
C ILE A 5 -9.68 9.44 -15.95
N LEU A 6 -8.69 8.59 -15.71
CA LEU A 6 -8.78 7.17 -16.08
C LEU A 6 -9.19 6.33 -14.87
N ILE A 7 -10.29 5.60 -15.01
CA ILE A 7 -10.67 4.53 -14.09
C ILE A 7 -10.03 3.23 -14.57
N VAL A 8 -9.17 2.64 -13.74
CA VAL A 8 -8.58 1.32 -13.96
C VAL A 8 -9.32 0.32 -13.07
N TYR A 9 -10.19 -0.48 -13.66
CA TYR A 9 -10.90 -1.53 -12.95
C TYR A 9 -10.06 -2.81 -12.92
N THR A 10 -9.36 -3.01 -11.80
CA THR A 10 -8.47 -4.16 -11.60
C THR A 10 -9.20 -5.35 -11.00
N GLY A 11 -10.35 -5.14 -10.34
CA GLY A 11 -11.15 -6.17 -9.69
C GLY A 11 -11.73 -5.72 -8.35
N GLY A 12 -12.10 -6.69 -7.51
CA GLY A 12 -12.68 -6.46 -6.18
C GLY A 12 -14.21 -6.45 -6.15
N THR A 13 -14.73 -6.46 -4.92
CA THR A 13 -16.17 -6.56 -4.61
C THR A 13 -17.04 -5.54 -5.33
N ILE A 14 -16.49 -4.37 -5.63
CA ILE A 14 -17.21 -3.26 -6.29
C ILE A 14 -17.93 -3.67 -7.57
N GLY A 15 -17.32 -4.55 -8.37
CA GLY A 15 -17.91 -5.06 -9.61
C GLY A 15 -18.31 -6.54 -9.53
N MET A 16 -18.71 -7.04 -8.36
CA MET A 16 -19.20 -8.41 -8.20
C MET A 16 -20.73 -8.51 -8.14
N LEU A 17 -21.26 -9.73 -8.33
CA LEU A 17 -22.66 -10.09 -8.09
C LEU A 17 -22.75 -11.22 -7.06
N PRO A 18 -23.81 -11.24 -6.24
CA PRO A 18 -24.08 -12.38 -5.37
C PRO A 18 -24.40 -13.63 -6.21
N SER A 19 -23.84 -14.77 -5.80
CA SER A 19 -24.12 -16.09 -6.37
C SER A 19 -24.19 -17.16 -5.26
N GLU A 20 -24.55 -18.40 -5.62
CA GLU A 20 -24.55 -19.53 -4.68
C GLU A 20 -23.14 -19.87 -4.14
N GLN A 21 -22.07 -19.43 -4.81
CA GLN A 21 -20.67 -19.64 -4.40
C GLN A 21 -20.09 -18.43 -3.66
N GLY A 22 -20.91 -17.45 -3.28
CA GLY A 22 -20.47 -16.14 -2.80
C GLY A 22 -20.43 -15.11 -3.93
N TYR A 23 -19.67 -14.04 -3.74
CA TYR A 23 -19.55 -12.98 -4.74
C TYR A 23 -18.66 -13.41 -5.90
N VAL A 24 -19.12 -13.19 -7.14
CA VAL A 24 -18.39 -13.49 -8.37
C VAL A 24 -18.28 -12.25 -9.25
N PRO A 25 -17.22 -12.10 -10.06
CA PRO A 25 -17.09 -10.97 -10.97
C PRO A 25 -18.29 -10.80 -11.91
N MET A 26 -18.72 -9.56 -12.10
CA MET A 26 -19.78 -9.17 -13.02
C MET A 26 -19.19 -8.72 -14.35
N ALA A 27 -19.78 -9.18 -15.46
CA ALA A 27 -19.48 -8.62 -16.78
C ALA A 27 -20.17 -7.25 -16.98
N GLY A 28 -19.53 -6.34 -17.71
CA GLY A 28 -20.13 -5.06 -18.10
C GLY A 28 -20.23 -4.06 -16.94
N PHE A 29 -19.16 -3.94 -16.14
CA PHE A 29 -19.12 -3.01 -15.02
C PHE A 29 -19.43 -1.56 -15.43
N HIS A 30 -18.93 -1.13 -16.59
CA HIS A 30 -19.18 0.22 -17.11
C HIS A 30 -20.68 0.50 -17.32
N ASP A 31 -21.41 -0.40 -17.97
CA ASP A 31 -22.85 -0.23 -18.21
C ASP A 31 -23.63 -0.15 -16.90
N ARG A 32 -23.21 -0.92 -15.89
CA ARG A 32 -23.80 -0.88 -14.54
C ARG A 32 -23.52 0.43 -13.83
N LEU A 33 -22.29 0.93 -13.90
CA LEU A 33 -21.93 2.24 -13.36
C LEU A 33 -22.81 3.33 -13.97
N LEU A 34 -22.97 3.34 -15.29
CA LEU A 34 -23.84 4.31 -15.99
C LEU A 34 -25.32 4.18 -15.59
N GLN A 35 -25.80 2.97 -15.27
CA GLN A 35 -27.17 2.77 -14.78
C GLN A 35 -27.39 3.30 -13.36
N GLN A 36 -26.36 3.28 -12.51
CA GLN A 36 -26.42 3.75 -11.12
C GLN A 36 -26.16 5.26 -10.98
N LEU A 37 -25.44 5.86 -11.92
CA LEU A 37 -25.21 7.30 -11.94
C LEU A 37 -26.48 8.03 -12.40
N ASP A 38 -26.97 8.96 -11.58
CA ASP A 38 -27.97 9.94 -12.02
C ASP A 38 -27.33 10.81 -13.13
N ARG A 39 -28.09 11.12 -14.19
CA ARG A 39 -27.66 12.01 -15.28
C ARG A 39 -27.14 13.35 -14.75
N ARG A 40 -27.71 13.86 -13.64
CA ARG A 40 -27.23 15.10 -12.99
C ARG A 40 -25.88 14.93 -12.33
N ALA A 41 -25.58 13.76 -11.79
CA ALA A 41 -24.26 13.46 -11.23
C ALA A 41 -23.21 13.40 -12.36
N THR A 42 -23.55 12.84 -13.51
CA THR A 42 -22.66 12.77 -14.68
C THR A 42 -22.23 14.16 -15.17
N GLU A 43 -23.08 15.17 -15.09
CA GLU A 43 -22.75 16.55 -15.48
C GLU A 43 -21.77 17.27 -14.53
N LEU A 44 -21.65 16.79 -13.28
CA LEU A 44 -20.79 17.39 -12.24
C LEU A 44 -19.46 16.65 -12.07
N LEU A 45 -19.34 15.43 -12.61
CA LEU A 45 -18.12 14.66 -12.58
C LEU A 45 -17.12 15.17 -13.64
N PRO A 46 -15.80 15.02 -13.38
CA PRO A 46 -14.81 15.21 -14.44
C PRO A 46 -15.05 14.20 -15.58
N ASP A 47 -14.54 14.52 -16.77
CA ASP A 47 -14.57 13.57 -17.88
C ASP A 47 -13.77 12.34 -17.47
N TYR A 48 -14.29 11.13 -17.73
CA TYR A 48 -13.58 9.90 -17.41
C TYR A 48 -13.70 8.85 -18.49
N ASP A 49 -12.66 8.03 -18.60
CA ASP A 49 -12.73 6.76 -19.32
C ASP A 49 -12.57 5.61 -18.33
N LEU A 50 -13.04 4.43 -18.71
CA LEU A 50 -12.89 3.21 -17.93
C LEU A 50 -12.19 2.14 -18.75
N ILE A 51 -11.15 1.55 -18.17
CA ILE A 51 -10.55 0.31 -18.67
C ILE A 51 -10.75 -0.80 -17.65
N GLU A 52 -11.14 -1.97 -18.13
CA GLU A 52 -11.34 -3.18 -17.35
C GLU A 52 -10.22 -4.15 -17.69
N PHE A 53 -9.58 -4.74 -16.68
CA PHE A 53 -8.61 -5.81 -16.91
C PHE A 53 -9.31 -7.06 -17.39
N ASP A 54 -8.73 -7.71 -18.41
CA ASP A 54 -9.26 -8.98 -18.95
C ASP A 54 -9.37 -10.06 -17.85
N ASP A 55 -8.33 -10.16 -17.03
CA ASP A 55 -8.28 -11.02 -15.85
C ASP A 55 -8.36 -10.18 -14.57
N LEU A 56 -9.58 -10.05 -14.05
CA LEU A 56 -9.86 -9.35 -12.79
C LEU A 56 -9.16 -10.02 -11.60
N ILE A 57 -8.61 -9.20 -10.72
CA ILE A 57 -7.86 -9.61 -9.53
C ILE A 57 -8.82 -9.73 -8.36
N ASP A 58 -8.89 -10.92 -7.79
CA ASP A 58 -9.30 -11.07 -6.39
C ASP A 58 -8.15 -10.60 -5.51
N SER A 59 -8.37 -9.56 -4.71
CA SER A 59 -7.33 -8.98 -3.86
C SER A 59 -6.71 -9.99 -2.89
N ALA A 60 -7.43 -11.04 -2.49
CA ALA A 60 -6.89 -12.10 -1.64
C ALA A 60 -5.86 -12.98 -2.38
N ASN A 61 -5.94 -13.03 -3.70
CA ASN A 61 -5.03 -13.78 -4.59
C ASN A 61 -4.02 -12.89 -5.32
N LEU A 62 -3.91 -11.61 -4.91
CA LEU A 62 -3.00 -10.66 -5.52
C LEU A 62 -1.54 -11.16 -5.42
N ALA A 63 -0.82 -11.11 -6.54
CA ALA A 63 0.60 -11.42 -6.62
C ALA A 63 1.44 -10.16 -6.92
N LEU A 64 2.76 -10.25 -6.73
CA LEU A 64 3.66 -9.11 -6.99
C LEU A 64 3.65 -8.65 -8.47
N GLU A 65 3.41 -9.56 -9.42
CA GLU A 65 3.28 -9.21 -10.84
C GLU A 65 2.02 -8.38 -11.11
N ASP A 66 0.97 -8.48 -10.28
CA ASP A 66 -0.22 -7.63 -10.42
C ASP A 66 0.10 -6.17 -10.11
N TRP A 67 0.95 -5.87 -9.12
CA TRP A 67 1.42 -4.50 -8.90
C TRP A 67 2.12 -3.94 -10.12
N ARG A 68 2.96 -4.76 -10.75
CA ARG A 68 3.63 -4.41 -12.01
C ARG A 68 2.63 -4.19 -13.15
N ARG A 69 1.62 -5.03 -13.27
CA ARG A 69 0.55 -4.88 -14.28
C ARG A 69 -0.19 -3.56 -14.12
N VAL A 70 -0.55 -3.18 -12.89
CA VAL A 70 -1.18 -1.88 -12.61
C VAL A 70 -0.22 -0.73 -12.92
N ALA A 71 1.04 -0.79 -12.48
CA ALA A 71 2.01 0.27 -12.74
C ALA A 71 2.28 0.49 -14.25
N LEU A 72 2.37 -0.59 -15.04
CA LEU A 72 2.53 -0.52 -16.50
C LEU A 72 1.31 0.12 -17.17
N CYS A 73 0.11 -0.24 -16.72
CA CYS A 73 -1.13 0.38 -17.19
C CYS A 73 -1.14 1.89 -16.92
N LEU A 74 -0.82 2.31 -15.69
CA LEU A 74 -0.70 3.73 -15.34
C LEU A 74 0.36 4.44 -16.21
N ALA A 75 1.52 3.82 -16.41
CA ALA A 75 2.61 4.35 -17.23
C ALA A 75 2.19 4.56 -18.70
N GLU A 76 1.52 3.57 -19.30
CA GLU A 76 1.02 3.65 -20.68
C GLU A 76 0.04 4.81 -20.89
N HIS A 77 -0.75 5.12 -19.86
CA HIS A 77 -1.78 6.13 -19.90
C HIS A 77 -1.37 7.46 -19.26
N TRP A 78 -0.18 7.56 -18.67
CA TRP A 78 0.24 8.70 -17.85
C TRP A 78 0.03 10.04 -18.55
N GLN A 79 0.50 10.18 -19.79
CA GLN A 79 0.45 11.44 -20.53
C GLN A 79 -0.94 11.80 -21.10
N ARG A 80 -1.89 10.86 -21.08
CA ARG A 80 -3.22 11.03 -21.69
C ARG A 80 -4.28 11.51 -20.71
N TYR A 81 -4.01 11.40 -19.41
CA TYR A 81 -4.97 11.69 -18.34
C TYR A 81 -4.37 12.59 -17.27
N ASP A 82 -5.25 13.36 -16.61
CA ASP A 82 -4.90 14.28 -15.55
C ASP A 82 -4.94 13.65 -14.15
N GLY A 83 -5.37 12.39 -14.05
CA GLY A 83 -5.44 11.64 -12.80
C GLY A 83 -5.96 10.23 -13.02
N PHE A 84 -5.80 9.40 -11.99
CA PHE A 84 -6.15 7.98 -12.01
C PHE A 84 -6.99 7.60 -10.81
N VAL A 85 -8.02 6.78 -11.06
CA VAL A 85 -8.75 6.05 -10.03
C VAL A 85 -8.55 4.56 -10.29
N VAL A 86 -8.02 3.83 -9.31
CA VAL A 86 -7.79 2.39 -9.41
C VAL A 86 -8.81 1.68 -8.53
N LEU A 87 -9.75 0.97 -9.15
CA LEU A 87 -10.74 0.17 -8.44
C LEU A 87 -10.14 -1.19 -8.09
N HIS A 88 -10.06 -1.46 -6.79
CA HIS A 88 -9.32 -2.59 -6.23
C HIS A 88 -10.11 -3.30 -5.11
N GLY A 89 -9.88 -4.60 -4.93
CA GLY A 89 -10.43 -5.35 -3.79
C GLY A 89 -9.81 -4.91 -2.45
N THR A 90 -10.58 -4.94 -1.38
CA THR A 90 -10.17 -4.25 -0.14
C THR A 90 -9.08 -5.01 0.63
N ASP A 91 -8.97 -6.34 0.52
CA ASP A 91 -8.08 -7.13 1.39
C ASP A 91 -6.60 -6.75 1.29
N THR A 92 -6.12 -6.40 0.11
CA THR A 92 -4.71 -6.05 -0.14
C THR A 92 -4.53 -4.65 -0.74
N MET A 93 -5.57 -3.81 -0.74
CA MET A 93 -5.51 -2.46 -1.31
C MET A 93 -4.39 -1.60 -0.68
N ALA A 94 -4.18 -1.71 0.63
CA ALA A 94 -3.12 -0.98 1.33
C ALA A 94 -1.71 -1.42 0.89
N TYR A 95 -1.52 -2.71 0.57
CA TYR A 95 -0.27 -3.21 0.00
C TYR A 95 -0.05 -2.66 -1.41
N SER A 96 -1.08 -2.70 -2.28
CA SER A 96 -0.99 -2.15 -3.65
C SER A 96 -0.74 -0.64 -3.64
N ALA A 97 -1.41 0.11 -2.78
CA ALA A 97 -1.18 1.55 -2.62
C ALA A 97 0.25 1.84 -2.17
N SER A 98 0.78 1.04 -1.23
CA SER A 98 2.16 1.15 -0.78
C SER A 98 3.14 0.85 -1.92
N ALA A 99 2.96 -0.26 -2.63
CA ALA A 99 3.81 -0.66 -3.76
C ALA A 99 3.86 0.40 -4.86
N LEU A 100 2.69 0.86 -5.32
CA LEU A 100 2.60 1.90 -6.35
C LEU A 100 3.29 3.20 -5.91
N SER A 101 3.20 3.58 -4.63
CA SER A 101 3.87 4.79 -4.13
C SER A 101 5.40 4.74 -4.26
N PHE A 102 6.02 3.56 -4.07
CA PHE A 102 7.47 3.40 -4.22
C PHE A 102 7.87 3.20 -5.69
N MET A 103 7.06 2.44 -6.44
CA MET A 103 7.29 2.17 -7.86
C MET A 103 7.26 3.45 -8.69
N LEU A 104 6.26 4.30 -8.47
CA LEU A 104 6.07 5.54 -9.21
C LEU A 104 6.91 6.71 -8.65
N GLY A 105 7.32 6.64 -7.37
CA GLY A 105 8.13 7.68 -6.74
C GLY A 105 7.37 9.00 -6.56
N GLN A 106 7.96 10.11 -7.00
CA GLN A 106 7.29 11.40 -7.00
C GLN A 106 6.20 11.42 -8.08
N LEU A 107 5.11 12.15 -7.90
CA LEU A 107 4.06 12.24 -8.90
C LEU A 107 3.77 13.69 -9.27
N ASP A 108 3.19 13.91 -10.44
CA ASP A 108 2.67 15.20 -10.89
C ASP A 108 1.14 15.24 -10.87
N LYS A 109 0.49 14.11 -10.57
CA LYS A 109 -0.97 13.97 -10.61
C LYS A 109 -1.50 12.86 -9.66
N PRO A 110 -2.80 12.85 -9.34
CA PRO A 110 -3.37 11.91 -8.38
C PRO A 110 -3.49 10.48 -8.91
N VAL A 111 -3.16 9.52 -8.04
CA VAL A 111 -3.48 8.11 -8.20
C VAL A 111 -4.26 7.65 -6.96
N ILE A 112 -5.57 7.53 -7.07
CA ILE A 112 -6.46 7.21 -5.95
C ILE A 112 -6.93 5.76 -6.07
N LEU A 113 -6.52 4.90 -5.14
CA LEU A 113 -7.07 3.56 -4.99
C LEU A 113 -8.38 3.66 -4.18
N THR A 114 -9.41 2.96 -4.64
CA THR A 114 -10.66 2.82 -3.90
C THR A 114 -11.36 1.51 -4.27
N GLY A 115 -12.48 1.22 -3.63
CA GLY A 115 -13.26 0.01 -3.82
C GLY A 115 -14.53 0.07 -2.98
N SER A 116 -15.07 -1.07 -2.58
CA SER A 116 -16.23 -1.14 -1.70
C SER A 116 -16.27 -2.42 -0.89
N GLN A 117 -17.00 -2.39 0.23
CA GLN A 117 -17.36 -3.59 0.99
C GLN A 117 -18.59 -4.27 0.39
N ILE A 118 -19.52 -3.49 -0.17
CA ILE A 118 -20.75 -3.99 -0.78
C ILE A 118 -20.69 -3.71 -2.29
N PRO A 119 -21.05 -4.68 -3.16
CA PRO A 119 -21.00 -4.49 -4.60
C PRO A 119 -21.89 -3.36 -5.10
N LEU A 120 -21.50 -2.73 -6.20
CA LEU A 120 -22.27 -1.66 -6.84
C LEU A 120 -23.69 -2.10 -7.26
N ALA A 121 -23.90 -3.39 -7.51
CA ALA A 121 -25.20 -3.93 -7.87
C ALA A 121 -26.21 -3.98 -6.71
N GLU A 122 -25.76 -3.81 -5.46
CA GLU A 122 -26.63 -3.89 -4.30
C GLU A 122 -27.17 -2.53 -3.87
N LEU A 123 -28.37 -2.50 -3.27
CA LEU A 123 -29.08 -1.26 -2.96
C LEU A 123 -28.35 -0.37 -1.93
N ARG A 124 -27.71 -0.96 -0.92
CA ARG A 124 -27.07 -0.22 0.19
C ARG A 124 -25.54 -0.26 0.10
N ASN A 125 -25.02 -0.03 -1.11
CA ASN A 125 -23.60 -0.11 -1.37
C ASN A 125 -22.83 1.17 -0.99
N ASP A 126 -21.56 1.01 -0.64
CA ASP A 126 -20.57 2.08 -0.46
C ASP A 126 -19.76 2.37 -1.74
N ALA A 127 -19.95 1.57 -2.79
CA ALA A 127 -19.23 1.66 -4.06
C ALA A 127 -19.42 2.99 -4.76
N LEU A 128 -20.68 3.45 -4.88
CA LEU A 128 -20.99 4.65 -5.63
C LEU A 128 -20.38 5.89 -4.98
N ASP A 129 -20.55 6.03 -3.66
CA ASP A 129 -20.01 7.15 -2.89
C ASP A 129 -18.47 7.19 -2.95
N ASN A 130 -17.81 6.03 -2.78
CA ASN A 130 -16.36 5.93 -2.86
C ASN A 130 -15.83 6.31 -4.26
N LEU A 131 -16.45 5.79 -5.33
CA LEU A 131 -16.02 6.08 -6.70
C LEU A 131 -16.27 7.53 -7.12
N ILE A 132 -17.46 8.07 -6.85
CA ILE A 132 -17.79 9.47 -7.15
C ILE A 132 -16.80 10.40 -6.44
N THR A 133 -16.54 10.12 -5.15
CA THR A 133 -15.62 10.94 -4.37
C THR A 133 -14.18 10.83 -4.89
N ALA A 134 -13.74 9.64 -5.33
CA ALA A 134 -12.42 9.45 -5.93
C ALA A 134 -12.26 10.26 -7.22
N LEU A 135 -13.28 10.22 -8.10
CA LEU A 135 -13.29 11.00 -9.34
C LEU A 135 -13.24 12.50 -9.06
N LEU A 136 -14.07 13.00 -8.13
CA LEU A 136 -14.08 14.42 -7.76
C LEU A 136 -12.72 14.88 -7.20
N LEU A 137 -12.10 14.07 -6.33
CA LEU A 137 -10.78 14.39 -5.79
C LEU A 137 -9.71 14.39 -6.88
N ALA A 138 -9.69 13.36 -7.74
CA ALA A 138 -8.73 13.27 -8.84
C ALA A 138 -8.90 14.39 -9.88
N GLY A 139 -10.14 14.83 -10.15
CA GLY A 139 -10.45 15.88 -11.11
C GLY A 139 -10.27 17.30 -10.59
N ASN A 140 -10.45 17.54 -9.29
CA ASN A 140 -10.53 18.91 -8.76
C ASN A 140 -9.36 19.31 -7.86
N HIS A 141 -8.58 18.36 -7.33
CA HIS A 141 -7.51 18.65 -6.37
C HIS A 141 -6.13 18.22 -6.88
N PRO A 142 -5.09 19.07 -6.73
CA PRO A 142 -3.72 18.70 -7.08
C PRO A 142 -3.11 17.84 -5.97
N ILE A 143 -3.36 16.53 -6.02
CA ILE A 143 -2.84 15.56 -5.04
C ILE A 143 -1.75 14.74 -5.74
N PRO A 144 -0.46 15.11 -5.66
CA PRO A 144 0.62 14.41 -6.34
C PRO A 144 1.07 13.15 -5.55
N GLU A 145 0.13 12.28 -5.21
CA GLU A 145 0.37 11.10 -4.38
C GLU A 145 -0.45 9.88 -4.80
N VAL A 146 0.05 8.70 -4.44
CA VAL A 146 -0.77 7.49 -4.37
C VAL A 146 -1.56 7.52 -3.06
N CYS A 147 -2.88 7.52 -3.16
CA CYS A 147 -3.77 7.61 -2.01
C CYS A 147 -4.71 6.41 -1.94
N VAL A 148 -5.25 6.17 -0.74
CA VAL A 148 -6.43 5.32 -0.54
C VAL A 148 -7.59 6.22 -0.13
N LEU A 149 -8.71 6.12 -0.84
CA LEU A 149 -9.95 6.78 -0.46
C LEU A 149 -10.98 5.73 -0.05
N PHE A 150 -11.48 5.84 1.18
CA PHE A 150 -12.52 4.94 1.66
C PHE A 150 -13.36 5.63 2.74
N ASN A 151 -14.70 5.51 2.65
CA ASN A 151 -15.64 6.07 3.63
C ASN A 151 -15.37 7.55 3.97
N GLY A 152 -15.20 8.35 2.92
CA GLY A 152 -14.94 9.80 3.02
C GLY A 152 -13.59 10.18 3.63
N ARG A 153 -12.63 9.26 3.76
CA ARG A 153 -11.28 9.53 4.27
C ARG A 153 -10.26 9.37 3.15
N LEU A 154 -9.49 10.42 2.87
CA LEU A 154 -8.36 10.37 1.96
C LEU A 154 -7.09 10.12 2.77
N LEU A 155 -6.44 8.99 2.52
CA LEU A 155 -5.25 8.52 3.24
C LEU A 155 -4.05 8.51 2.29
N ARG A 156 -2.86 8.85 2.81
CA ARG A 156 -1.60 8.57 2.10
C ARG A 156 -1.48 7.04 1.93
N GLY A 157 -1.27 6.57 0.70
CA GLY A 157 -1.34 5.14 0.37
C GLY A 157 -0.40 4.28 1.22
N ASN A 158 0.87 4.67 1.30
CA ASN A 158 1.91 4.00 2.11
C ASN A 158 1.84 4.29 3.63
N ARG A 159 0.77 4.94 4.10
CA ARG A 159 0.44 5.08 5.53
C ARG A 159 -0.85 4.36 5.89
N SER A 160 -1.57 3.84 4.90
CA SER A 160 -2.87 3.22 5.08
C SER A 160 -2.77 1.77 5.54
N ARG A 161 -3.79 1.31 6.27
CA ARG A 161 -4.00 -0.08 6.68
C ARG A 161 -5.48 -0.43 6.60
N LYS A 162 -5.81 -1.67 6.26
CA LYS A 162 -7.16 -2.21 6.48
C LYS A 162 -7.29 -2.54 7.96
N VAL A 163 -8.14 -1.80 8.67
CA VAL A 163 -8.33 -1.87 10.12
C VAL A 163 -9.62 -2.57 10.54
N ARG A 164 -10.57 -2.73 9.61
CA ARG A 164 -11.84 -3.44 9.83
C ARG A 164 -12.18 -4.33 8.64
N SER A 165 -12.77 -5.49 8.93
CA SER A 165 -13.21 -6.46 7.92
C SER A 165 -14.68 -6.30 7.51
N ASP A 166 -15.52 -5.77 8.40
CA ASP A 166 -16.99 -5.72 8.25
C ASP A 166 -17.55 -4.28 8.15
N GLY A 167 -16.89 -3.31 8.78
CA GLY A 167 -17.29 -1.90 8.75
C GLY A 167 -16.95 -1.18 7.43
N PHE A 168 -17.74 -0.15 7.09
CA PHE A 168 -17.44 0.76 5.99
C PHE A 168 -16.19 1.61 6.26
N ASP A 169 -15.86 1.91 7.51
CA ASP A 169 -14.58 2.50 7.90
C ASP A 169 -13.44 1.46 7.90
N ALA A 170 -13.31 0.76 6.77
CA ALA A 170 -12.39 -0.36 6.57
C ALA A 170 -10.92 0.04 6.65
N PHE A 171 -10.57 1.28 6.28
CA PHE A 171 -9.20 1.77 6.22
C PHE A 171 -8.93 2.96 7.15
N ASP A 172 -7.72 2.99 7.70
CA ASP A 172 -7.22 4.12 8.49
C ASP A 172 -5.69 4.29 8.32
N SER A 173 -5.14 5.36 8.88
CA SER A 173 -3.72 5.72 8.86
C SER A 173 -3.24 5.94 10.30
N PRO A 174 -2.83 4.87 11.02
CA PRO A 174 -2.62 4.94 12.47
C PRO A 174 -1.51 5.91 12.90
N ASN A 175 -0.49 6.08 12.05
CA ASN A 175 0.72 6.86 12.35
C ASN A 175 0.80 8.18 11.57
N PHE A 176 -0.21 8.54 10.77
CA PHE A 176 -0.18 9.77 9.99
C PHE A 176 -1.59 10.37 9.83
N PRO A 177 -1.79 11.68 9.93
CA PRO A 177 -3.12 12.29 9.75
C PRO A 177 -3.72 11.99 8.38
N TRP A 178 -5.04 12.04 8.26
CA TRP A 178 -5.72 11.92 6.97
C TRP A 178 -5.35 13.12 6.08
N LEU A 179 -5.06 12.86 4.81
CA LEU A 179 -4.79 13.90 3.82
C LEU A 179 -6.04 14.72 3.51
N GLY A 180 -7.23 14.16 3.73
CA GLY A 180 -8.47 14.87 3.56
C GLY A 180 -9.67 14.13 4.12
N ARG A 181 -10.76 14.87 4.27
CA ARG A 181 -12.06 14.38 4.73
C ARG A 181 -13.13 14.87 3.78
N VAL A 182 -14.00 13.97 3.35
CA VAL A 182 -15.18 14.25 2.55
C VAL A 182 -16.40 14.08 3.44
N GLY A 183 -16.98 15.23 3.83
CA GLY A 183 -18.23 15.31 4.58
C GLY A 183 -19.27 16.09 3.77
N ILE A 184 -19.94 17.06 4.41
CA ILE A 184 -20.75 18.05 3.68
C ILE A 184 -19.86 18.82 2.71
N ASP A 185 -18.67 19.20 3.19
CA ASP A 185 -17.61 19.84 2.41
C ASP A 185 -16.46 18.85 2.16
N VAL A 186 -15.73 19.08 1.06
CA VAL A 186 -14.50 18.35 0.73
C VAL A 186 -13.31 19.15 1.25
N GLU A 187 -12.62 18.62 2.26
CA GLU A 187 -11.47 19.26 2.89
C GLU A 187 -10.19 18.46 2.59
N VAL A 188 -9.26 19.05 1.83
CA VAL A 188 -7.93 18.48 1.57
C VAL A 188 -6.88 19.30 2.32
N GLN A 189 -6.06 18.62 3.12
CA GLN A 189 -4.99 19.21 3.91
C GLN A 189 -3.72 19.39 3.08
N ASN A 190 -3.68 20.45 2.27
CA ASN A 190 -2.57 20.73 1.34
C ASN A 190 -1.19 20.78 2.02
N SER A 191 -1.11 21.16 3.31
CA SER A 191 0.15 21.19 4.07
C SER A 191 0.73 19.80 4.37
N LEU A 192 -0.06 18.74 4.24
CA LEU A 192 0.38 17.36 4.43
C LEU A 192 0.83 16.71 3.11
N LEU A 193 0.47 17.28 1.97
CA LEU A 193 0.75 16.71 0.65
C LEU A 193 2.24 16.79 0.30
N LEU A 194 2.72 15.78 -0.43
CA LEU A 194 4.04 15.81 -1.03
C LEU A 194 4.14 16.89 -2.11
N SER A 195 5.36 17.33 -2.39
CA SER A 195 5.62 18.20 -3.53
C SER A 195 5.51 17.41 -4.83
N ALA A 196 4.95 18.04 -5.85
CA ALA A 196 4.88 17.44 -7.18
C ALA A 196 6.28 17.23 -7.78
N GLY A 197 6.44 16.18 -8.57
CA GLY A 197 7.69 15.84 -9.24
C GLY A 197 7.46 14.88 -10.41
N GLU A 198 8.54 14.38 -10.99
CA GLU A 198 8.48 13.49 -12.15
C GLU A 198 8.35 12.03 -11.70
N PRO A 199 7.37 11.27 -12.24
CA PRO A 199 7.19 9.87 -11.88
C PRO A 199 8.15 8.93 -12.58
N ASP A 200 8.51 7.88 -11.86
CA ASP A 200 9.21 6.72 -12.41
C ASP A 200 8.19 5.76 -13.04
N LEU A 201 8.16 5.74 -14.37
CA LEU A 201 7.24 4.92 -15.15
C LEU A 201 7.87 3.60 -15.65
N THR A 202 8.98 3.14 -15.04
CA THR A 202 9.69 1.93 -15.49
C THR A 202 9.03 0.62 -15.07
N ALA A 203 8.27 0.61 -13.95
CA ALA A 203 7.59 -0.56 -13.39
C ALA A 203 8.49 -1.81 -13.21
N PRO A 204 9.33 -1.85 -12.16
CA PRO A 204 10.32 -2.92 -11.95
C PRO A 204 9.65 -4.28 -11.73
N ARG A 205 10.39 -5.36 -12.01
CA ARG A 205 9.97 -6.74 -11.70
C ARG A 205 10.37 -7.11 -10.28
N PHE A 206 9.44 -7.72 -9.54
CA PHE A 206 9.69 -8.20 -8.19
C PHE A 206 9.97 -9.70 -8.17
N ASP A 207 10.95 -10.09 -7.35
CA ASP A 207 11.17 -11.50 -6.99
C ASP A 207 10.31 -11.84 -5.76
N PRO A 208 9.36 -12.79 -5.86
CA PRO A 208 8.51 -13.19 -4.74
C PRO A 208 9.26 -13.83 -3.57
N ASN A 209 10.48 -14.31 -3.78
CA ASN A 209 11.29 -14.95 -2.74
C ASN A 209 12.25 -13.98 -2.04
N ALA A 210 12.36 -12.73 -2.50
CA ALA A 210 13.38 -11.79 -2.03
C ALA A 210 13.12 -11.26 -0.62
N VAL A 211 11.88 -11.23 -0.15
CA VAL A 211 11.51 -10.63 1.14
C VAL A 211 10.62 -11.55 1.95
N ALA A 212 10.96 -11.70 3.24
CA ALA A 212 10.11 -12.35 4.23
C ALA A 212 9.60 -11.32 5.26
N LEU A 213 8.38 -11.51 5.75
CA LEU A 213 7.81 -10.73 6.86
C LEU A 213 7.51 -11.69 8.02
N MET A 214 8.10 -11.45 9.19
CA MET A 214 8.02 -12.36 10.33
C MET A 214 7.79 -11.65 11.66
N PRO A 215 6.67 -11.91 12.36
CA PRO A 215 6.50 -11.47 13.73
C PRO A 215 7.27 -12.36 14.70
N VAL A 216 7.92 -11.75 15.70
CA VAL A 216 8.38 -12.49 16.88
C VAL A 216 7.21 -12.78 17.81
N TYR A 217 7.30 -13.87 18.59
CA TYR A 217 6.30 -14.20 19.60
C TYR A 217 6.97 -14.81 20.84
N PRO A 218 6.32 -14.79 22.02
CA PRO A 218 6.93 -15.30 23.24
C PRO A 218 7.37 -16.75 23.06
N GLY A 219 8.67 -17.01 23.26
CA GLY A 219 9.25 -18.34 23.08
C GLY A 219 9.54 -18.74 21.62
N ILE A 220 9.55 -17.81 20.66
CA ILE A 220 9.94 -18.09 19.27
C ILE A 220 11.27 -18.88 19.21
N PRO A 221 11.28 -20.11 18.64
CA PRO A 221 12.50 -20.88 18.50
C PRO A 221 13.40 -20.29 17.41
N ALA A 222 14.70 -20.18 17.68
CA ALA A 222 15.68 -19.65 16.71
C ALA A 222 15.65 -20.38 15.37
N ARG A 223 15.43 -21.71 15.40
CA ARG A 223 15.32 -22.56 14.19
C ARG A 223 14.24 -22.12 13.21
N ILE A 224 13.14 -21.49 13.66
CA ILE A 224 12.07 -21.05 12.76
C ILE A 224 12.58 -19.87 11.93
N LEU A 225 13.25 -18.92 12.58
CA LEU A 225 13.86 -17.79 11.90
C LEU A 225 15.00 -18.24 10.98
N GLU A 226 15.82 -19.19 11.44
CA GLU A 226 16.91 -19.77 10.64
C GLU A 226 16.38 -20.42 9.35
N SER A 227 15.32 -21.22 9.43
CA SER A 227 14.71 -21.84 8.24
C SER A 227 14.20 -20.83 7.21
N VAL A 228 13.70 -19.66 7.65
CA VAL A 228 13.29 -18.58 6.74
C VAL A 228 14.53 -17.96 6.09
N LEU A 229 15.57 -17.69 6.88
CA LEU A 229 16.79 -17.01 6.44
C LEU A 229 17.72 -17.87 5.57
N ASP A 230 17.57 -19.19 5.61
CA ASP A 230 18.36 -20.14 4.81
C ASP A 230 17.89 -20.24 3.34
N HIS A 231 16.79 -19.57 2.98
CA HIS A 231 16.33 -19.51 1.60
C HIS A 231 17.31 -18.69 0.73
N GLY A 232 17.90 -19.31 -0.29
CA GLY A 232 19.00 -18.73 -1.08
C GLY A 232 18.65 -17.44 -1.84
N ASP A 233 17.38 -17.24 -2.19
CA ASP A 233 16.91 -16.03 -2.88
C ASP A 233 16.54 -14.89 -1.92
N LEU A 234 16.51 -15.13 -0.61
CA LEU A 234 16.16 -14.11 0.36
C LEU A 234 17.22 -13.00 0.37
N ARG A 235 16.77 -11.75 0.25
CA ARG A 235 17.61 -10.54 0.31
C ARG A 235 17.21 -9.62 1.46
N GLY A 236 15.97 -9.75 1.95
CA GLY A 236 15.44 -8.91 3.00
C GLY A 236 14.54 -9.66 4.00
N LEU A 237 14.59 -9.25 5.26
CA LEU A 237 13.69 -9.69 6.32
C LEU A 237 13.05 -8.48 7.00
N ILE A 238 11.73 -8.48 7.10
CA ILE A 238 10.98 -7.55 7.93
C ILE A 238 10.63 -8.27 9.22
N LEU A 239 11.27 -7.88 10.31
CA LEU A 239 11.06 -8.43 11.64
C LEU A 239 10.07 -7.54 12.40
N GLN A 240 8.92 -8.09 12.79
CA GLN A 240 7.96 -7.36 13.62
C GLN A 240 8.24 -7.67 15.09
N THR A 241 8.70 -6.68 15.86
CA THR A 241 9.07 -6.81 17.27
C THR A 241 8.09 -6.09 18.21
N TYR A 242 8.29 -6.22 19.52
CA TYR A 242 7.34 -5.73 20.51
C TYR A 242 7.51 -4.23 20.81
N GLY A 243 6.42 -3.54 21.07
CA GLY A 243 6.43 -2.17 21.60
C GLY A 243 7.26 -1.23 20.71
N VAL A 244 8.24 -0.57 21.31
CA VAL A 244 9.14 0.37 20.60
C VAL A 244 10.26 -0.31 19.79
N GLY A 245 10.14 -1.60 19.48
CA GLY A 245 11.09 -2.32 18.64
C GLY A 245 11.97 -3.35 19.38
N ASN A 246 11.48 -3.92 20.48
CA ASN A 246 12.24 -4.82 21.36
C ASN A 246 12.19 -6.27 20.87
N PRO A 247 13.33 -6.90 20.53
CA PRO A 247 13.38 -8.33 20.23
C PRO A 247 13.42 -9.16 21.53
N PRO A 248 13.17 -10.48 21.49
CA PRO A 248 13.41 -11.38 22.62
C PRO A 248 14.92 -11.70 22.77
N ASP A 249 15.72 -10.69 23.10
CA ASP A 249 17.19 -10.73 23.11
C ASP A 249 17.81 -11.68 24.17
N GLY A 250 17.04 -12.10 25.16
CA GLY A 250 17.41 -13.21 26.06
C GLY A 250 17.61 -14.55 25.32
N ASN A 251 17.01 -14.71 24.14
CA ASN A 251 17.25 -15.84 23.25
C ASN A 251 18.51 -15.59 22.41
N ARG A 252 19.68 -15.95 22.95
CA ARG A 252 20.98 -15.76 22.29
C ARG A 252 21.05 -16.42 20.92
N ALA A 253 20.53 -17.64 20.78
CA ALA A 253 20.51 -18.33 19.48
C ALA A 253 19.72 -17.56 18.41
N LEU A 254 18.63 -16.87 18.77
CA LEU A 254 17.88 -16.03 17.84
C LEU A 254 18.70 -14.81 17.41
N MET A 255 19.39 -14.17 18.36
CA MET A 255 20.25 -13.03 18.08
C MET A 255 21.42 -13.43 17.16
N ASP A 256 22.03 -14.61 17.41
CA ASP A 256 23.11 -15.13 16.58
C ASP A 256 22.62 -15.43 15.14
N VAL A 257 21.39 -15.91 14.97
CA VAL A 257 20.77 -16.12 13.65
C VAL A 257 20.59 -14.79 12.91
N LEU A 258 20.11 -13.75 13.59
CA LEU A 258 19.97 -12.40 13.00
C LEU A 258 21.32 -11.80 12.62
N GLU A 259 22.33 -11.92 13.50
CA GLU A 259 23.68 -11.42 13.24
C GLU A 259 24.29 -12.09 12.01
N ARG A 260 24.20 -13.44 11.91
CA ARG A 260 24.64 -14.18 10.72
C ARG A 260 23.91 -13.75 9.45
N ALA A 261 22.61 -13.44 9.51
CA ALA A 261 21.87 -12.99 8.34
C ALA A 261 22.37 -11.62 7.85
N CYS A 262 22.55 -10.67 8.76
CA CYS A 262 23.11 -9.36 8.43
C CYS A 262 24.53 -9.47 7.85
N ASP A 263 25.36 -10.38 8.39
CA ASP A 263 26.72 -10.65 7.90
C ASP A 263 26.72 -11.25 6.48
N ARG A 264 25.70 -12.05 6.14
CA ARG A 264 25.47 -12.55 4.77
C ARG A 264 24.93 -11.49 3.81
N GLY A 265 24.68 -10.26 4.29
CA GLY A 265 24.16 -9.16 3.48
C GLY A 265 22.63 -9.13 3.36
N ILE A 266 21.89 -9.93 4.14
CA ILE A 266 20.43 -9.84 4.21
C ILE A 266 20.06 -8.54 4.92
N ALA A 267 19.27 -7.69 4.29
CA ALA A 267 18.78 -6.46 4.91
C ALA A 267 17.66 -6.78 5.91
N VAL A 268 17.89 -6.53 7.20
CA VAL A 268 16.89 -6.76 8.24
C VAL A 268 16.27 -5.43 8.66
N LEU A 269 14.96 -5.28 8.48
CA LEU A 269 14.17 -4.12 8.90
C LEU A 269 13.35 -4.47 10.14
N ASN A 270 13.47 -3.67 11.19
CA ASN A 270 12.70 -3.83 12.41
C ASN A 270 11.48 -2.90 12.42
N ILE A 271 10.27 -3.46 12.41
CA ILE A 271 9.02 -2.71 12.62
C ILE A 271 8.33 -3.16 13.90
N THR A 272 7.38 -2.39 14.39
CA THR A 272 6.58 -2.78 15.56
C THR A 272 5.38 -3.64 15.15
N GLN A 273 4.99 -4.56 16.04
CA GLN A 273 3.68 -5.24 15.95
C GLN A 273 2.53 -4.34 16.41
N CYS A 274 2.82 -3.28 17.16
CA CYS A 274 1.80 -2.36 17.63
C CYS A 274 1.09 -1.70 16.44
N HIS A 275 -0.24 -1.55 16.57
CA HIS A 275 -1.05 -0.93 15.52
C HIS A 275 -0.66 0.53 15.25
N GLN A 276 -0.28 1.24 16.31
CA GLN A 276 0.19 2.62 16.30
C GLN A 276 1.49 2.71 17.11
N GLY A 277 2.41 3.57 16.66
CA GLY A 277 3.69 3.81 17.29
C GLY A 277 4.86 3.64 16.32
N ALA A 278 6.06 3.92 16.85
CA ALA A 278 7.31 3.86 16.10
C ALA A 278 8.33 2.97 16.81
N VAL A 279 9.17 2.30 16.03
CA VAL A 279 10.41 1.69 16.51
C VAL A 279 11.39 2.80 16.89
N SER A 280 11.90 2.73 18.11
CA SER A 280 12.94 3.60 18.65
C SER A 280 14.09 2.74 19.14
N GLN A 281 14.94 2.29 18.21
CA GLN A 281 16.11 1.50 18.55
C GLN A 281 17.11 2.37 19.31
N GLY A 282 17.50 1.93 20.51
CA GLY A 282 18.40 2.67 21.41
C GLY A 282 17.72 3.35 22.59
N ALA A 283 16.37 3.41 22.63
CA ALA A 283 15.64 3.88 23.82
C ALA A 283 15.78 2.92 25.03
N TYR A 284 16.10 1.64 24.76
CA TYR A 284 16.34 0.58 25.75
C TYR A 284 17.56 -0.27 25.36
N ALA A 285 18.20 -0.90 26.34
CA ALA A 285 19.39 -1.75 26.12
C ALA A 285 19.15 -2.90 25.11
N THR A 286 17.91 -3.43 25.07
CA THR A 286 17.44 -4.45 24.12
C THR A 286 17.51 -3.99 22.66
N GLY A 287 17.20 -2.72 22.39
CA GLY A 287 17.29 -2.12 21.05
C GLY A 287 18.74 -1.86 20.59
N ALA A 288 19.68 -1.66 21.52
CA ALA A 288 21.09 -1.47 21.19
C ALA A 288 21.72 -2.72 20.57
N THR A 289 21.24 -3.93 20.92
CA THR A 289 21.71 -5.18 20.31
C THR A 289 21.38 -5.22 18.82
N LEU A 290 20.18 -4.79 18.42
CA LEU A 290 19.77 -4.74 17.00
C LEU A 290 20.63 -3.78 16.18
N ASN A 291 20.91 -2.59 16.73
CA ASN A 291 21.80 -1.62 16.10
C ASN A 291 23.21 -2.19 15.90
N ARG A 292 23.75 -2.89 16.90
CA ARG A 292 25.09 -3.50 16.84
C ARG A 292 25.22 -4.50 15.69
N ILE A 293 24.17 -5.29 15.43
CA ILE A 293 24.17 -6.33 14.41
C ILE A 293 23.66 -5.84 13.04
N GLY A 294 23.50 -4.53 12.85
CA GLY A 294 23.17 -3.93 11.55
C GLY A 294 21.70 -4.04 11.13
N VAL A 295 20.78 -4.25 12.08
CA VAL A 295 19.33 -4.19 11.81
C VAL A 295 18.90 -2.73 11.69
N VAL A 296 18.10 -2.42 10.66
CA VAL A 296 17.62 -1.07 10.36
C VAL A 296 16.33 -0.78 11.15
N PRO A 297 16.18 0.39 11.79
CA PRO A 297 14.91 0.79 12.40
C PRO A 297 13.91 1.18 11.30
N GLY A 298 12.72 0.58 11.33
CA GLY A 298 11.63 0.91 10.41
C GLY A 298 10.74 2.06 10.88
N HIS A 299 11.08 2.73 11.98
CA HIS A 299 10.32 3.84 12.54
C HIS A 299 8.82 3.49 12.68
N ASP A 300 7.93 4.32 12.16
CA ASP A 300 6.47 4.18 12.19
C ASP A 300 5.88 3.58 10.89
N LEU A 301 6.71 2.86 10.11
CA LEU A 301 6.25 2.12 8.92
C LEU A 301 5.12 1.16 9.26
N THR A 302 4.13 1.10 8.37
CA THR A 302 3.15 0.00 8.37
C THR A 302 3.80 -1.27 7.80
N PRO A 303 3.31 -2.48 8.14
CA PRO A 303 3.76 -3.72 7.50
C PRO A 303 3.63 -3.69 5.98
N GLU A 304 2.56 -3.07 5.46
CA GLU A 304 2.27 -2.92 4.04
C GLU A 304 3.35 -2.07 3.35
N ALA A 305 3.71 -0.93 3.95
CA ALA A 305 4.75 -0.04 3.44
C ALA A 305 6.15 -0.64 3.58
N ALA A 306 6.45 -1.30 4.69
CA ALA A 306 7.73 -1.99 4.89
C ALA A 306 7.97 -3.06 3.82
N PHE A 307 6.94 -3.88 3.54
CA PHE A 307 7.00 -4.95 2.54
C PHE A 307 7.20 -4.38 1.13
N ALA A 308 6.38 -3.41 0.76
CA ALA A 308 6.46 -2.74 -0.54
C ALA A 308 7.80 -2.01 -0.75
N LYS A 309 8.29 -1.28 0.28
CA LYS A 309 9.55 -0.53 0.23
C LYS A 309 10.73 -1.45 -0.01
N LEU A 310 10.83 -2.52 0.77
CA LEU A 310 11.96 -3.44 0.69
C LEU A 310 12.01 -4.17 -0.64
N HIS A 311 10.86 -4.68 -1.13
CA HIS A 311 10.77 -5.25 -2.49
C HIS A 311 11.18 -4.25 -3.56
N THR A 312 10.72 -3.00 -3.48
CA THR A 312 11.00 -1.98 -4.49
C THR A 312 12.48 -1.62 -4.53
N LEU A 313 13.13 -1.46 -3.38
CA LEU A 313 14.56 -1.15 -3.32
C LEU A 313 15.40 -2.31 -3.87
N ILE A 314 15.08 -3.56 -3.51
CA ILE A 314 15.76 -4.74 -4.06
C ILE A 314 15.57 -4.84 -5.58
N ALA A 315 14.35 -4.62 -6.08
CA ALA A 315 14.06 -4.69 -7.51
C ALA A 315 14.68 -3.56 -8.34
N ARG A 316 15.07 -2.46 -7.69
CA ARG A 316 15.90 -1.40 -8.28
C ARG A 316 17.40 -1.70 -8.22
N GLY A 317 17.78 -2.89 -7.75
CA GLY A 317 19.17 -3.36 -7.72
C GLY A 317 19.98 -2.84 -6.54
N LEU A 318 19.33 -2.30 -5.49
CA LEU A 318 20.05 -1.90 -4.29
C LEU A 318 20.41 -3.14 -3.47
N GLU A 319 21.66 -3.18 -3.01
CA GLU A 319 22.20 -4.28 -2.20
C GLU A 319 23.07 -3.75 -1.05
N GLY A 320 23.35 -4.60 -0.07
CA GLY A 320 24.29 -4.32 1.02
C GLY A 320 24.01 -3.01 1.78
N ASP A 321 25.05 -2.18 1.94
CA ASP A 321 24.95 -0.93 2.69
C ASP A 321 24.10 0.14 2.02
N GLU A 322 24.01 0.14 0.69
CA GLU A 322 23.15 1.06 -0.03
C GLU A 322 21.68 0.74 0.24
N LEU A 323 21.31 -0.55 0.17
CA LEU A 323 19.98 -1.01 0.53
C LEU A 323 19.64 -0.64 1.98
N ARG A 324 20.53 -0.93 2.93
CA ARG A 324 20.32 -0.59 4.36
C ARG A 324 20.10 0.91 4.58
N ARG A 325 20.88 1.76 3.92
CA ARG A 325 20.75 3.22 4.01
C ARG A 325 19.43 3.72 3.42
N ALA A 326 19.07 3.25 2.23
CA ALA A 326 17.81 3.63 1.58
C ALA A 326 16.60 3.15 2.37
N LEU A 327 16.69 1.97 3.00
CA LEU A 327 15.62 1.40 3.80
C LEU A 327 15.31 2.25 5.04
N GLY A 328 16.34 2.82 5.68
CA GLY A 328 16.21 3.72 6.82
C GLY A 328 15.87 5.17 6.48
N THR A 329 15.73 5.53 5.20
CA THR A 329 15.49 6.91 4.76
C THR A 329 14.08 7.05 4.15
N PRO A 330 13.25 8.02 4.58
CA PRO A 330 11.96 8.31 3.95
C PRO A 330 12.11 8.61 2.46
N LEU A 331 11.27 8.00 1.61
CA LEU A 331 11.33 8.16 0.16
C LEU A 331 10.12 8.91 -0.39
N CYS A 332 8.92 8.60 0.11
CA CYS A 332 7.66 9.15 -0.37
C CYS A 332 6.65 9.31 0.78
N GLY A 333 7.14 9.79 1.92
CA GLY A 333 6.31 10.16 3.07
C GLY A 333 5.76 8.98 3.89
N GLU A 334 6.33 7.79 3.71
CA GLU A 334 5.91 6.52 4.31
C GLU A 334 6.24 6.38 5.81
N CYS A 335 7.20 7.16 6.31
CA CYS A 335 7.58 7.15 7.72
C CYS A 335 8.06 8.51 8.22
N THR A 336 8.07 8.64 9.54
CA THR A 336 8.52 9.81 10.31
C THR A 336 9.73 9.39 11.13
N ILE A 337 10.86 10.09 10.98
CA ILE A 337 12.09 9.87 11.76
C ILE A 337 12.03 10.67 13.05
#